data_AF-A0A9W8CT19-F1
#
_entry.id   AF-A0A9W8CT19-F1
#
_cell.length_a   1.000
_cell.length_b   1.000
_cell.length_c   1.000
_cell.angle_alpha   90.00
_cell.angle_beta   90.00
_cell.angle_gamma   90.00
#
_symmetry.space_group_name_H-M   'P 1'
#
loop_
_entity.id
_entity.type
_entity.pdbx_description
1 polymer ?
#
loop_
_entity_poly.entity_id
_entity_poly.type
_entity_poly.pdbx_seq_one_letter_code
_entity_poly.pdbx_strand_id
1 'polypeptide(L)'
;MQGWAHGLHARGCSGVQGYGCVEKNLQWFCVEEEEEDTLKMAKSKNHTNHNQNKKAHRNGIKKPKTHRHPSLKGVDSKFLRNQRFAKRGTLAVANKKRAAALAAKASA
;
A
#
# COMPACT_ATOMS: atom_id res chain seq x y z
N MET A 1 37.79 -5.15 -2.50
CA MET A 1 37.20 -6.45 -2.93
C MET A 1 36.11 -6.10 -3.93
N GLN A 2 36.46 -6.00 -5.22
CA GLN A 2 36.04 -6.97 -6.26
C GLN A 2 34.50 -7.09 -6.22
N GLY A 3 33.73 -6.29 -6.98
CA GLY A 3 33.70 -6.26 -8.44
C GLY A 3 33.12 -7.57 -8.95
N TRP A 4 32.05 -7.54 -9.76
CA TRP A 4 31.83 -8.36 -10.96
C TRP A 4 30.52 -7.91 -11.63
N ALA A 5 30.70 -7.33 -12.81
CA ALA A 5 29.69 -7.20 -13.86
C ALA A 5 29.46 -8.57 -14.52
N HIS A 6 28.87 -8.58 -15.72
CA HIS A 6 28.51 -9.72 -16.58
C HIS A 6 27.08 -10.27 -16.34
N GLY A 7 26.17 -10.29 -17.31
CA GLY A 7 26.34 -10.05 -18.73
C GLY A 7 25.01 -9.81 -19.46
N LEU A 8 25.11 -8.91 -20.43
CA LEU A 8 24.19 -8.76 -21.56
C LEU A 8 24.09 -10.11 -22.29
N HIS A 9 22.89 -10.69 -22.33
CA HIS A 9 22.58 -11.75 -23.27
C HIS A 9 22.23 -11.12 -24.61
N ALA A 10 23.24 -11.00 -25.47
CA ALA A 10 23.04 -10.87 -26.90
C ALA A 10 22.37 -12.15 -27.42
N ARG A 11 21.16 -12.04 -27.95
CA ARG A 11 20.58 -13.05 -28.84
C ARG A 11 20.44 -12.41 -30.22
N GLY A 12 21.49 -12.56 -31.00
CA GLY A 12 21.38 -12.53 -32.45
C GLY A 12 21.05 -13.94 -32.95
N CYS A 13 19.95 -14.07 -33.69
CA CYS A 13 19.71 -15.08 -34.72
C CYS A 13 18.55 -14.52 -35.56
N SER A 14 18.82 -13.79 -36.65
CA SER A 14 19.08 -14.34 -37.99
C SER A 14 17.94 -15.22 -38.50
N GLY A 15 17.11 -14.65 -39.37
CA GLY A 15 16.29 -15.43 -40.30
C GLY A 15 14.83 -15.62 -39.88
N VAL A 16 14.01 -14.60 -40.07
CA VAL A 16 12.63 -14.83 -40.52
C VAL A 16 12.57 -14.44 -41.98
N GLN A 17 12.63 -15.47 -42.82
CA GLN A 17 12.37 -15.44 -44.24
C GLN A 17 10.96 -14.88 -44.49
N GLY A 18 10.82 -14.01 -45.48
CA GLY A 18 9.52 -13.81 -46.12
C GLY A 18 9.08 -12.36 -46.32
N TYR A 19 9.86 -11.57 -47.06
CA TYR A 19 9.28 -10.55 -47.95
C TYR A 19 10.06 -10.63 -49.26
N GLY A 20 9.36 -11.00 -50.34
CA GLY A 20 9.96 -11.23 -51.65
C GLY A 20 10.51 -9.94 -52.26
N CYS A 21 11.66 -10.05 -52.93
CA CYS A 21 12.08 -9.08 -53.94
C CYS A 21 11.12 -9.20 -55.14
N VAL A 22 10.45 -8.10 -55.49
CA VAL A 22 9.86 -7.95 -56.83
C VAL A 22 10.68 -6.88 -57.57
N GLU A 23 11.38 -7.32 -58.60
CA GLU A 23 12.23 -6.50 -59.46
C GLU A 23 11.35 -5.62 -60.35
N LYS A 24 11.50 -4.29 -60.22
CA LYS A 24 10.71 -3.29 -60.95
C LYS A 24 11.32 -2.99 -62.30
N ASN A 25 10.45 -2.89 -63.31
CA ASN A 25 10.73 -2.24 -64.59
C ASN A 25 10.83 -0.70 -64.40
N LEU A 26 11.98 -0.26 -63.87
CA LEU A 26 12.56 1.09 -64.00
C LEU A 26 11.65 2.30 -63.72
N GLN A 27 10.90 2.29 -62.62
CA GLN A 27 10.45 3.55 -62.00
C GLN A 27 10.36 3.44 -60.47
N TRP A 28 11.19 4.22 -59.78
CA TRP A 28 11.08 4.46 -58.34
C TRP A 28 10.15 5.67 -58.14
N PHE A 29 8.85 5.41 -58.01
CA PHE A 29 7.94 6.36 -57.38
C PHE A 29 7.97 6.06 -55.87
N CYS A 30 8.44 7.01 -55.07
CA CYS A 30 8.11 7.07 -53.65
C CYS A 30 6.70 7.66 -53.58
N VAL A 31 5.69 6.78 -53.62
CA VAL A 31 4.40 7.12 -53.02
C VAL A 31 4.59 6.77 -51.55
N GLU A 32 4.98 7.77 -50.77
CA GLU A 32 4.69 7.81 -49.34
C GLU A 32 3.17 7.83 -49.23
N GLU A 33 2.57 6.63 -49.18
CA GLU A 33 1.24 6.45 -48.63
C GLU A 33 1.39 6.67 -47.13
N GLU A 34 1.26 7.93 -46.73
CA GLU A 34 0.93 8.37 -45.38
C GLU A 34 -0.43 7.74 -45.03
N GLU A 35 -0.42 6.49 -44.60
CA GLU A 35 -1.54 5.91 -43.86
C GLU A 35 -1.54 6.56 -42.48
N GLU A 36 -2.15 7.75 -42.41
CA GLU A 36 -2.53 8.44 -41.17
C GLU A 36 -3.57 7.58 -40.43
N ASP A 37 -3.11 6.55 -39.73
CA ASP A 37 -3.92 5.80 -38.77
C ASP A 37 -4.07 6.61 -37.46
N THR A 38 -4.66 7.80 -37.58
CA THR A 38 -4.86 8.74 -36.48
C THR A 38 -6.20 8.47 -35.78
N LEU A 39 -6.08 7.92 -34.56
CA LEU A 39 -6.91 8.29 -33.41
C LEU A 39 -8.42 7.97 -33.47
N LYS A 40 -8.81 6.76 -33.89
CA LYS A 40 -9.99 6.15 -33.25
C LYS A 40 -9.59 5.72 -31.85
N MET A 41 -9.77 6.60 -30.86
CA MET A 41 -9.76 6.25 -29.45
C MET A 41 -10.83 5.17 -29.21
N ALA A 42 -10.44 3.91 -29.41
CA ALA A 42 -11.28 2.76 -29.17
C ALA A 42 -11.75 2.85 -27.71
N LYS A 43 -13.07 2.79 -27.51
CA LYS A 43 -13.68 2.93 -26.19
C LYS A 43 -12.97 1.98 -25.21
N SER A 44 -12.27 2.54 -24.23
CA SER A 44 -11.57 1.78 -23.21
C SER A 44 -12.55 1.33 -22.12
N LYS A 45 -12.14 0.36 -21.29
CA LYS A 45 -13.02 -0.17 -20.24
C LYS A 45 -13.21 0.86 -19.11
N ASN A 46 -14.44 1.35 -18.96
CA ASN A 46 -14.80 2.38 -17.98
C ASN A 46 -14.65 1.96 -16.49
N HIS A 47 -14.65 0.65 -16.17
CA HIS A 47 -14.51 0.16 -14.79
C HIS A 47 -13.97 -1.28 -14.73
N THR A 48 -13.05 -1.56 -13.80
CA THR A 48 -12.54 -2.91 -13.51
C THR A 48 -12.16 -3.10 -12.04
N ASN A 49 -12.58 -4.23 -11.47
CA ASN A 49 -12.23 -4.68 -10.13
C ASN A 49 -11.25 -5.90 -10.16
N HIS A 50 -10.77 -6.29 -11.35
CA HIS A 50 -10.10 -7.58 -11.55
C HIS A 50 -8.86 -7.81 -10.66
N ASN A 51 -8.04 -6.78 -10.44
CA ASN A 51 -6.81 -6.89 -9.66
C ASN A 51 -6.93 -6.31 -8.24
N GLN A 52 -8.08 -5.79 -7.79
CA GLN A 52 -8.14 -5.12 -6.48
C GLN A 52 -7.98 -6.12 -5.33
N ASN A 53 -8.65 -7.27 -5.40
CA ASN A 53 -8.54 -8.33 -4.39
C ASN A 53 -7.10 -8.85 -4.29
N LYS A 54 -6.44 -9.12 -5.44
CA LYS A 54 -5.04 -9.57 -5.45
C LYS A 54 -4.12 -8.55 -4.78
N LYS A 55 -4.31 -7.25 -5.03
CA LYS A 55 -3.56 -6.18 -4.34
C LYS A 55 -3.84 -6.13 -2.84
N ALA A 56 -5.11 -6.23 -2.42
CA ALA A 56 -5.49 -6.22 -1.01
C ALA A 56 -4.91 -7.42 -0.25
N HIS A 57 -4.90 -8.60 -0.87
CA HIS A 57 -4.33 -9.82 -0.28
C HIS A 57 -2.80 -9.87 -0.30
N ARG A 58 -2.10 -9.16 -1.22
CA ARG A 58 -0.62 -9.04 -1.19
C ARG A 58 -0.11 -8.47 0.13
N ASN A 59 -0.78 -7.46 0.69
CA ASN A 59 -0.45 -6.90 2.00
C ASN A 59 -1.20 -7.59 3.16
N GLY A 60 -2.16 -8.45 2.82
CA GLY A 60 -3.11 -9.09 3.73
C GLY A 60 -4.17 -8.14 4.26
N ILE A 61 -5.44 -8.56 4.25
CA ILE A 61 -6.54 -7.80 4.86
C ILE A 61 -6.40 -7.94 6.38
N LYS A 62 -5.89 -6.89 7.04
CA LYS A 62 -5.67 -6.89 8.49
C LYS A 62 -6.96 -6.56 9.23
N LYS A 63 -7.27 -7.36 10.26
CA LYS A 63 -8.36 -7.08 11.20
C LYS A 63 -7.94 -5.94 12.15
N PRO A 64 -8.87 -5.08 12.60
CA PRO A 64 -8.55 -4.09 13.63
C PRO A 64 -8.09 -4.80 14.91
N LYS A 65 -7.09 -4.23 15.59
CA LYS A 65 -6.56 -4.79 16.83
C LYS A 65 -7.58 -4.56 17.95
N THR A 66 -7.94 -5.64 18.66
CA THR A 66 -8.75 -5.54 19.87
C THR A 66 -7.86 -5.23 21.06
N HIS A 67 -8.20 -4.19 21.81
CA HIS A 67 -7.54 -3.85 23.06
C HIS A 67 -8.48 -4.17 24.23
N ARG A 68 -7.93 -4.60 25.37
CA ARG A 68 -8.72 -4.91 26.58
C ARG A 68 -9.59 -3.73 27.03
N HIS A 69 -9.11 -2.50 26.79
CA HIS A 69 -9.81 -1.27 27.14
C HIS A 69 -9.89 -0.36 25.91
N PRO A 70 -11.09 -0.13 25.34
CA PRO A 70 -11.27 0.79 24.22
C PRO A 70 -11.24 2.26 24.69
N SER A 71 -11.21 3.19 23.73
CA SER A 71 -11.33 4.62 24.03
C SER A 71 -12.77 4.97 24.45
N LEU A 72 -12.91 5.97 25.32
CA LEU A 72 -14.21 6.45 25.81
C LEU A 72 -14.78 7.61 24.96
N LYS A 73 -14.36 7.73 23.69
CA LYS A 73 -14.85 8.79 22.79
C LYS A 73 -16.28 8.49 22.38
N GLY A 74 -17.19 9.47 22.52
CA GLY A 74 -18.61 9.32 22.23
C GLY A 74 -19.47 8.82 23.41
N VAL A 75 -18.86 8.57 24.58
CA VAL A 75 -19.60 8.28 25.82
C VAL A 75 -20.15 9.59 26.40
N ASP A 76 -21.31 9.53 27.06
CA ASP A 76 -21.97 10.69 27.68
C ASP A 76 -21.00 11.52 28.53
N SER A 77 -20.99 12.82 28.26
CA SER A 77 -20.13 13.79 28.92
C SER A 77 -20.42 13.91 30.42
N LYS A 78 -21.67 13.74 30.87
CA LYS A 78 -22.03 13.79 32.30
C LYS A 78 -21.46 12.59 33.04
N PHE A 79 -21.61 11.38 32.47
CA PHE A 79 -20.97 10.17 33.00
C PHE A 79 -19.45 10.30 33.08
N LEU A 80 -18.79 10.81 32.02
CA LEU A 80 -17.34 10.96 32.00
C LEU A 80 -16.83 11.96 33.05
N ARG A 81 -17.53 13.07 33.28
CA ARG A 81 -17.19 14.04 34.34
C ARG A 81 -17.22 13.36 35.70
N ASN A 82 -18.29 12.62 36.02
CA ASN A 82 -18.39 11.88 37.28
C ASN A 82 -17.30 10.82 37.43
N GLN A 83 -17.08 10.01 36.39
CA GLN A 83 -16.06 8.95 36.39
C GLN A 83 -14.66 9.52 36.65
N ARG A 84 -14.33 10.69 36.08
CA ARG A 84 -13.06 11.39 36.33
C ARG A 84 -12.90 11.79 37.79
N PHE A 85 -13.92 12.38 38.41
CA PHE A 85 -13.87 12.77 39.81
C PHE A 85 -13.77 11.56 40.75
N ALA A 86 -14.55 10.51 40.49
CA ALA A 86 -14.51 9.27 41.26
C ALA A 86 -13.11 8.62 41.22
N LYS A 87 -12.53 8.47 40.02
CA LYS A 87 -11.15 7.95 39.84
C LYS A 87 -10.12 8.81 40.56
N ARG A 88 -10.24 10.14 40.50
CA ARG A 88 -9.31 11.05 41.20
C ARG A 88 -9.36 10.85 42.70
N GLY A 89 -10.56 10.73 43.28
CA GLY A 89 -10.74 10.48 44.71
C GLY A 89 -10.16 9.16 45.17
N THR A 90 -10.44 8.06 44.46
CA THR A 90 -9.92 6.73 44.82
C THR A 90 -8.40 6.64 44.70
N LEU A 91 -7.82 7.25 43.66
CA LEU A 91 -6.36 7.31 43.48
C LEU A 91 -5.67 8.09 44.61
N ALA A 92 -6.24 9.23 45.03
CA ALA A 92 -5.68 10.01 46.13
C ALA A 92 -5.64 9.22 47.45
N VAL A 93 -6.73 8.52 47.79
CA VAL A 93 -6.80 7.67 48.98
C VAL A 93 -5.84 6.49 48.87
N ALA A 94 -5.79 5.82 47.71
CA ALA A 94 -4.88 4.70 47.48
C ALA A 94 -3.41 5.13 47.62
N ASN A 95 -3.04 6.30 47.11
CA ASN A 95 -1.69 6.84 47.23
C ASN A 95 -1.34 7.19 48.67
N LYS A 96 -2.25 7.79 49.45
CA LYS A 96 -2.04 8.03 50.88
C LYS A 96 -1.83 6.72 51.65
N LYS A 97 -2.65 5.70 51.40
CA LYS A 97 -2.50 4.37 52.00
C LYS A 97 -1.15 3.73 51.64
N ARG A 98 -0.74 3.83 50.37
CA ARG A 98 0.56 3.35 49.91
C ARG A 98 1.71 4.09 50.58
N ALA A 99 1.65 5.41 50.68
CA ALA A 99 2.68 6.21 51.34
C ALA A 99 2.80 5.85 52.84
N ALA A 100 1.68 5.71 53.55
CA ALA A 100 1.67 5.26 54.94
C ALA A 100 2.24 3.85 55.10
N ALA A 101 1.87 2.92 54.20
CA ALA A 101 2.40 1.56 54.21
C ALA A 101 3.91 1.51 53.87
N LEU A 102 4.38 2.39 52.97
CA LEU A 102 5.81 2.52 52.67
C LEU A 102 6.59 3.12 53.85
N ALA A 103 6.04 4.15 54.50
CA ALA A 103 6.63 4.72 55.71
C ALA A 103 6.73 3.69 56.84
N ALA A 104 5.65 2.93 57.07
CA ALA A 104 5.63 1.85 58.07
C ALA A 104 6.65 0.73 57.76
N LYS A 105 6.87 0.43 56.48
CA LYS A 105 7.89 -0.53 56.02
C LYS A 105 9.31 0.01 56.12
N ALA A 106 9.51 1.32 56.01
CA ALA A 106 10.82 1.95 56.14
C ALA A 106 11.23 2.14 57.61
N SER A 107 10.28 2.16 58.53
CA SER A 107 10.49 2.23 59.98
C SER A 107 10.63 0.86 60.66
N ALA A 108 10.55 -0.24 59.90
CA ALA A 108 10.73 -1.61 60.37
C ALA A 108 12.05 -2.16 59.83
#